data_AF-A0AAP8TYX5-F1
#
_entry.id   AF-A0AAP8TYX5-F1
#
_cell.length_a   1.000
_cell.length_b   1.000
_cell.length_c   1.000
_cell.angle_alpha   90.00
_cell.angle_beta   90.00
_cell.angle_gamma   90.00
#
_symmetry.space_group_name_H-M   'P 1'
#
loop_
_entity.id
_entity.type
_entity.pdbx_description
1 polymer ?
#
loop_
_entity_poly.entity_id
_entity_poly.type
_entity_poly.pdbx_seq_one_letter_code
_entity_poly.pdbx_strand_id
1 'polypeptide(L)' 'MERAHTLGRYRGKQADQERHQKVLYYRQIKKLSIRETADATGYSTSQVCRIQAFYKEVETD' A
#
# COMPACT_ATOMS: atom_id res chain seq x y z
N MET A 1 -21.01 28.45 -16.61
CA MET A 1 -20.58 27.16 -16.03
C MET A 1 -19.15 26.90 -16.47
N GLU A 2 -18.17 27.45 -15.75
CA GLU A 2 -16.75 27.27 -16.06
C GLU A 2 -16.08 26.55 -14.90
N ARG A 3 -15.93 25.23 -15.00
CA ARG A 3 -15.02 24.46 -14.15
C ARG A 3 -14.47 23.26 -14.91
N ALA A 4 -13.20 23.00 -14.66
CA ALA A 4 -12.45 21.78 -14.92
C ALA A 4 -11.72 21.69 -16.28
N HIS A 5 -10.52 22.25 -16.33
CA HIS A 5 -9.40 21.53 -16.92
C HIS A 5 -8.31 21.30 -15.86
N THR A 6 -8.57 20.21 -15.14
CA THR A 6 -7.72 19.32 -14.35
C THR A 6 -6.21 19.47 -14.49
N LEU A 7 -5.62 19.91 -13.38
CA LEU A 7 -4.24 19.78 -12.95
C LEU A 7 -3.56 18.47 -13.41
N GLY A 8 -2.35 18.61 -13.95
CA GLY A 8 -1.43 17.54 -14.32
C GLY A 8 -1.13 16.56 -13.18
N ARG A 9 -1.98 15.54 -13.03
CA ARG A 9 -1.82 14.45 -12.07
C ARG A 9 -1.70 13.13 -12.81
N TYR A 10 -0.71 13.02 -13.70
CA TYR A 10 -0.19 11.70 -14.03
C TYR A 10 0.65 11.19 -12.85
N ARG A 11 -0.01 10.86 -11.75
CA ARG A 11 0.57 10.04 -10.68
C ARG A 11 0.37 8.61 -11.17
N GLY A 12 1.44 7.98 -11.66
CA GLY A 12 1.40 6.63 -12.23
C GLY A 12 0.55 5.67 -11.39
N LYS A 13 -0.08 4.70 -12.07
CA LYS A 13 -0.99 3.64 -11.55
C LYS A 13 -1.07 3.66 -10.01
N GLN A 14 -2.09 4.34 -9.46
CA GLN A 14 -2.29 4.43 -8.02
C GLN A 14 -2.08 3.04 -7.43
N ALA A 15 -1.08 2.90 -6.56
CA ALA A 15 -0.93 1.68 -5.79
C ALA A 15 -2.30 1.40 -5.17
N ASP A 16 -2.82 0.19 -5.34
CA ASP A 16 -4.09 -0.26 -4.77
C ASP A 16 -4.06 0.01 -3.26
N GLN A 17 -4.50 1.20 -2.83
CA GLN A 17 -4.40 1.64 -1.44
C GLN A 17 -5.15 0.66 -0.54
N GLU A 18 -6.24 0.09 -1.06
CA GLU A 18 -7.01 -0.96 -0.39
C GLU A 18 -6.19 -2.24 -0.17
N ARG A 19 -5.35 -2.65 -1.12
CA ARG A 19 -4.47 -3.82 -0.96
C ARG A 19 -3.32 -3.53 -0.01
N HIS A 20 -2.76 -2.31 -0.02
CA HIS A 20 -1.75 -1.90 0.95
C HIS A 20 -2.33 -1.88 2.37
N GLN A 21 -3.56 -1.38 2.56
CA GLN A 21 -4.26 -1.43 3.84
C GLN A 21 -4.46 -2.87 4.34
N LYS A 22 -4.80 -3.81 3.45
CA LYS A 22 -4.86 -5.24 3.79
C LYS A 22 -3.51 -5.77 4.28
N VAL A 23 -2.40 -5.42 3.61
CA VAL A 23 -1.04 -5.80 4.05
C VAL A 23 -0.75 -5.26 5.46
N LEU A 24 -1.06 -3.99 5.73
CA LEU A 24 -0.85 -3.37 7.04
C LEU A 24 -1.69 -4.06 8.12
N TYR A 25 -2.97 -4.30 7.85
CA TYR A 25 -3.87 -5.00 8.77
C TYR A 25 -3.34 -6.40 9.12
N TYR A 26 -2.92 -7.19 8.12
CA TYR A 26 -2.40 -8.53 8.36
C TYR A 26 -1.09 -8.54 9.16
N ARG A 27 -0.19 -7.58 8.91
CA ARG A 27 1.10 -7.50 9.59
C ARG A 27 1.01 -6.89 10.99
N GLN A 28 0.22 -5.83 11.18
CA GLN A 28 0.16 -5.09 12.43
C GLN A 28 -0.87 -5.67 13.39
N ILE A 29 -2.06 -6.04 12.90
CA ILE A 29 -3.18 -6.51 13.73
C ILE A 29 -3.15 -8.04 13.83
N LYS A 30 -3.15 -8.76 12.70
CA LYS A 30 -3.16 -10.24 12.72
C LYS A 30 -1.80 -10.88 13.00
N LYS A 31 -0.71 -10.09 13.02
CA LYS A 31 0.67 -10.53 13.26
C LYS A 31 1.13 -11.70 12.36
N LEU A 32 0.56 -11.84 11.16
CA LEU A 32 0.96 -12.86 10.19
C LEU A 32 2.39 -12.63 9.72
N SER A 33 3.13 -13.68 9.39
CA SER A 33 4.46 -13.55 8.78
C SER A 33 4.41 -12.87 7.41
N ILE A 34 5.56 -12.47 6.88
CA ILE A 34 5.67 -11.86 5.53
C ILE A 34 5.16 -12.84 4.47
N ARG A 35 5.42 -14.13 4.64
CA ARG A 35 5.03 -15.18 3.69
C ARG A 35 3.53 -15.41 3.70
N GLU A 36 2.93 -15.56 4.88
CA GLU A 36 1.47 -15.66 5.04
C GLU A 36 0.74 -14.41 4.54
N THR A 37 1.31 -13.22 4.76
CA THR A 37 0.73 -11.96 4.24
C THR A 37 0.81 -11.90 2.72
N ALA A 38 1.90 -12.35 2.13
CA ALA A 38 2.07 -12.44 0.68
C ALA A 38 1.00 -13.38 0.08
N ASP A 39 0.83 -14.57 0.65
CA ASP A 39 -0.18 -15.54 0.22
C ASP A 39 -1.61 -14.99 0.36
N ALA A 40 -1.92 -14.30 1.47
CA ALA A 40 -3.26 -13.75 1.72
C ALA A 40 -3.61 -12.53 0.85
N THR A 41 -2.61 -11.77 0.39
CA THR A 41 -2.82 -10.52 -0.38
C THR A 41 -2.52 -10.67 -1.86
N GLY A 42 -1.93 -11.79 -2.28
CA GLY A 42 -1.48 -12.04 -3.65
C GLY A 42 -0.24 -11.24 -4.05
N TYR A 43 0.46 -10.64 -3.08
CA TYR A 43 1.73 -9.96 -3.32
C TYR A 43 2.91 -10.91 -3.19
N SER A 44 4.03 -10.57 -3.82
CA SER A 44 5.31 -11.17 -3.47
C SER A 44 5.79 -10.70 -2.09
N THR A 45 6.60 -11.51 -1.43
CA THR A 45 7.23 -11.15 -0.14
C THR A 45 8.01 -9.84 -0.24
N SER A 46 8.72 -9.58 -1.34
CA SER A 46 9.45 -8.33 -1.57
C SER A 46 8.53 -7.10 -1.72
N GLN A 47 7.33 -7.28 -2.26
CA GLN A 47 6.34 -6.19 -2.30
C GLN A 47 5.80 -5.90 -0.90
N VAL A 48 5.49 -6.93 -0.11
CA VAL A 48 5.07 -6.77 1.29
C VAL A 48 6.12 -5.99 2.09
N CYS A 49 7.42 -6.31 1.95
CA CYS A 49 8.49 -5.56 2.61
C CYS A 49 8.54 -4.09 2.19
N ARG A 50 8.42 -3.80 0.89
CA ARG A 50 8.40 -2.41 0.39
C ARG A 50 7.21 -1.62 0.93
N ILE A 51 6.04 -2.24 1.02
CA ILE A 51 4.84 -1.62 1.61
C ILE A 51 5.09 -1.33 3.09
N GLN A 52 5.64 -2.28 3.85
CA GLN A 52 5.95 -2.03 5.27
C GLN A 52 6.93 -0.87 5.45
N ALA A 53 8.00 -0.80 4.64
CA ALA A 53 8.97 0.29 4.71
C ALA A 53 8.34 1.64 4.39
N PHE A 54 7.58 1.72 3.30
CA PHE A 54 6.91 2.94 2.85
C PHE A 54 6.01 3.55 3.94
N TYR A 55 5.18 2.73 4.61
CA TYR A 55 4.29 3.25 5.66
C TYR A 55 4.98 3.49 7.00
N LYS A 56 6.14 2.86 7.26
CA LYS A 56 6.94 3.17 8.45
C LYS A 56 7.58 4.55 8.33
N GLU A 57 8.04 4.93 7.14
CA GLU A 57 8.60 6.26 6.89
C GLU A 57 7.54 7.36 6.99
N VAL A 58 6.32 7.10 6.50
CA VAL A 58 5.19 8.06 6.56
C VAL A 58 4.70 8.32 7.99
N GLU A 59 4.81 7.37 8.91
CA GLU A 59 4.38 7.57 10.31
C GLU A 59 5.38 8.40 11.15
N THR A 60 6.58 8.65 10.62
CA THR A 60 7.66 9.33 11.37
C THR A 60 7.85 10.81 10.98
N ASP A 61 6.91 11.38 10.21
CA ASP A 61 6.82 12.82 9.86
C ASP A 61 5.57 13.44 10.52
#